data_AF-A0A9E1Y6N7-F1
#
_entry.id   AF-A0A9E1Y6N7-F1
#
_cell.length_a   1.000
_cell.length_b   1.000
_cell.length_c   1.000
_cell.angle_alpha   90.00
_cell.angle_beta   90.00
_cell.angle_gamma   90.00
#
_symmetry.space_group_name_H-M   'P 1'
#
loop_
_entity.id
_entity.type
_entity.pdbx_description
1 polymer ?
#
loop_
_entity_poly.entity_id
_entity_poly.type
_entity_poly.pdbx_seq_one_letter_code
_entity_poly.pdbx_strand_id
1 'polypeptide(L)'
;MKNIIKLYFLLLITVGYSQQNFSLSILSDISFSNKDSTFNSSGVELVGMGKPYPNTMIMAYLHFPFNNDKVSIEEVFLELKNNLELKLGYFRPNIGFLNKTHKHTYNFISSPNSIKYLIGNHSWSSLGISAGYELPLKWENQISINVLKN
;
A
#
# COMPACT_ATOMS: atom_id res chain seq x y z
N MET A 1 -34.81 -11.13 -21.13
CA MET A 1 -33.64 -10.26 -20.86
C MET A 1 -32.43 -11.18 -20.64
N LYS A 2 -31.39 -11.10 -21.47
CA LYS A 2 -30.20 -11.97 -21.33
C LYS A 2 -29.45 -11.58 -20.06
N ASN A 3 -29.27 -12.52 -19.13
CA ASN A 3 -28.34 -12.39 -18.01
C ASN A 3 -26.92 -12.31 -18.59
N ILE A 4 -26.39 -11.11 -18.75
CA ILE A 4 -24.98 -10.90 -19.12
C ILE A 4 -24.17 -11.18 -17.86
N ILE A 5 -23.55 -12.36 -17.81
CA ILE A 5 -22.54 -12.70 -16.81
C ILE A 5 -21.39 -11.71 -16.99
N LYS A 6 -21.14 -10.87 -15.97
CA LYS A 6 -19.99 -9.96 -15.94
C LYS A 6 -18.76 -10.75 -15.52
N LEU A 7 -17.92 -11.10 -16.49
CA LEU A 7 -16.64 -11.75 -16.24
C LEU A 7 -15.55 -10.67 -16.19
N TYR A 8 -14.81 -10.62 -15.08
CA TYR A 8 -13.62 -9.79 -14.92
C TYR A 8 -12.42 -10.73 -14.83
N PHE A 9 -11.43 -10.52 -15.70
CA PHE A 9 -10.16 -11.21 -15.66
C PHE A 9 -9.12 -10.26 -15.06
N LEU A 10 -8.33 -10.73 -14.10
CA LEU A 10 -7.24 -9.99 -13.46
C LEU A 10 -5.98 -10.84 -13.51
N LEU A 11 -4.91 -10.27 -14.05
CA LEU A 11 -3.57 -10.85 -14.00
C LEU A 11 -2.67 -9.91 -13.20
N LEU A 12 -2.06 -10.46 -12.16
CA LEU A 12 -1.03 -9.80 -11.36
C LEU A 12 0.32 -10.40 -11.74
N ILE A 13 1.26 -9.56 -12.14
CA ILE A 13 2.63 -9.96 -12.45
C ILE A 13 3.53 -9.36 -11.38
N THR A 14 4.28 -10.21 -10.69
CA THR A 14 5.27 -9.80 -9.70
C THR A 14 6.61 -10.43 -10.04
N VAL A 15 7.64 -9.61 -10.19
CA VAL A 15 9.04 -10.04 -10.31
C VAL A 15 9.80 -9.43 -9.16
N GLY A 16 10.47 -10.26 -8.37
CA GLY A 16 11.17 -9.82 -7.17
C GLY A 16 12.57 -10.40 -7.06
N TYR A 17 13.49 -9.60 -6.55
CA TYR A 17 14.78 -10.03 -6.03
C TYR A 17 14.76 -9.86 -4.51
N SER A 18 15.21 -10.87 -3.78
CA SER A 18 15.30 -10.84 -2.32
C SER A 18 16.61 -11.43 -1.85
N GLN A 19 17.38 -10.68 -1.07
CA GLN A 19 18.62 -11.11 -0.45
C GLN A 19 18.60 -10.73 1.02
N GLN A 20 18.57 -11.75 1.90
CA GLN A 20 18.52 -11.73 3.38
C GLN A 20 17.69 -10.59 4.02
N ASN A 21 18.13 -9.34 3.89
CA ASN A 21 17.57 -8.16 4.54
C ASN A 21 17.01 -7.12 3.57
N PHE A 22 16.97 -7.39 2.25
CA PHE A 22 16.46 -6.47 1.26
C PHE A 22 15.65 -7.20 0.19
N SER A 23 14.55 -6.59 -0.23
CA SER A 23 13.72 -7.03 -1.33
C SER A 23 13.42 -5.87 -2.27
N LEU A 24 13.54 -6.14 -3.56
CA LEU A 24 13.07 -5.27 -4.62
C LEU A 24 12.03 -6.04 -5.42
N SER A 25 10.91 -5.41 -5.71
CA SER A 25 9.84 -6.00 -6.51
C SER A 25 9.24 -5.00 -7.49
N ILE A 26 8.82 -5.53 -8.62
CA ILE A 26 8.06 -4.83 -9.65
C ILE A 26 6.70 -5.49 -9.72
N LEU A 27 5.63 -4.72 -9.58
CA LEU A 27 4.25 -5.19 -9.65
C LEU A 27 3.53 -4.48 -10.79
N SER A 28 2.64 -5.21 -11.47
CA SER A 28 1.72 -4.63 -12.44
C SER A 28 0.45 -5.48 -12.50
N ASP A 29 -0.66 -4.82 -12.82
CA ASP A 29 -1.95 -5.45 -13.03
C ASP A 29 -2.43 -5.22 -14.47
N ILE A 30 -3.13 -6.21 -15.01
CA ILE A 30 -3.91 -6.06 -16.24
C ILE A 30 -5.29 -6.66 -15.98
N SER A 31 -6.32 -5.92 -16.36
CA SER A 31 -7.71 -6.37 -16.28
C SER A 31 -8.45 -6.15 -17.59
N PHE A 32 -9.43 -7.01 -17.85
CA PHE A 32 -10.33 -6.86 -19.01
C PHE A 32 -11.77 -6.60 -18.54
N SER A 33 -12.39 -5.57 -19.09
CA SER A 33 -13.80 -5.24 -18.86
C SER A 33 -14.64 -5.69 -20.06
N ASN A 34 -15.49 -6.70 -19.87
CA ASN A 34 -16.42 -7.13 -20.92
C ASN A 34 -17.55 -6.12 -21.18
N LYS A 35 -17.73 -5.11 -20.30
CA LYS A 35 -18.75 -4.07 -20.49
C LYS A 35 -18.38 -3.15 -21.66
N ASP A 36 -17.11 -2.75 -21.70
CA ASP A 36 -16.59 -1.77 -22.65
C ASP A 36 -15.59 -2.39 -23.62
N SER A 37 -15.33 -3.70 -23.50
CA SER A 37 -14.35 -4.48 -24.26
C SER A 37 -12.93 -3.90 -24.21
N THR A 38 -12.55 -3.33 -23.08
CA THR A 38 -11.27 -2.64 -22.88
C THR A 38 -10.36 -3.38 -21.90
N PHE A 39 -9.06 -3.31 -22.17
CA PHE A 39 -8.03 -3.62 -21.17
C PHE A 39 -7.75 -2.38 -20.32
N ASN A 40 -7.61 -2.60 -19.02
CA ASN A 40 -7.29 -1.57 -18.04
C ASN A 40 -6.11 -2.04 -17.18
N SER A 41 -5.30 -1.10 -16.73
CA SER A 41 -4.17 -1.35 -15.83
C SER A 41 -4.04 -0.15 -14.92
N SER A 42 -3.73 -0.39 -13.64
CA SER A 42 -3.37 0.71 -12.75
C SER A 42 -1.97 1.26 -13.04
N GLY A 43 -1.11 0.49 -13.70
CA GLY A 43 0.24 0.88 -14.09
C GLY A 43 1.30 -0.13 -13.64
N VAL A 44 2.50 0.38 -13.36
CA VAL A 44 3.62 -0.38 -12.80
C VAL A 44 3.99 0.20 -11.45
N GLU A 45 4.36 -0.67 -10.52
CA GLU A 45 4.79 -0.31 -9.19
C GLU A 45 6.19 -0.83 -8.95
N LEU A 46 7.02 0.00 -8.32
CA LEU A 46 8.35 -0.37 -7.86
C LEU A 46 8.34 -0.31 -6.34
N VAL A 47 8.64 -1.43 -5.70
CA VAL A 47 8.66 -1.57 -4.25
C VAL A 47 10.02 -2.07 -3.81
N GLY A 48 10.76 -1.22 -3.12
CA GLY A 48 11.98 -1.59 -2.41
C GLY A 48 11.70 -1.61 -0.91
N MET A 49 12.05 -2.68 -0.22
CA MET A 49 11.93 -2.77 1.23
C MET A 49 13.12 -3.52 1.83
N GLY A 50 13.46 -3.22 3.07
CA GLY A 50 14.53 -3.94 3.73
C GLY A 50 14.52 -3.79 5.24
N LYS A 51 15.18 -4.72 5.91
CA LYS A 51 15.45 -4.73 7.33
C LYS A 51 16.96 -4.76 7.58
N PRO A 52 17.67 -3.63 7.38
CA PRO A 52 19.13 -3.60 7.51
C PRO A 52 19.61 -4.00 8.91
N TYR A 53 18.76 -3.79 9.92
CA TYR A 53 18.95 -4.22 11.31
C TYR A 53 17.66 -4.89 11.83
N PRO A 54 17.72 -5.73 12.88
CA PRO A 54 16.55 -6.47 13.39
C PRO A 54 15.32 -5.61 13.68
N ASN A 55 15.55 -4.39 14.18
CA ASN A 55 14.51 -3.47 14.63
C ASN A 55 14.33 -2.29 13.69
N THR A 56 14.80 -2.38 12.44
CA THR A 56 14.74 -1.29 11.48
C THR A 56 14.10 -1.78 10.19
N MET A 57 13.15 -1.03 9.66
CA MET A 57 12.58 -1.26 8.34
C MET A 57 12.70 0.01 7.51
N ILE A 58 13.11 -0.16 6.25
CA ILE A 58 13.06 0.88 5.23
C ILE A 58 12.12 0.43 4.13
N MET A 59 11.36 1.36 3.57
CA MET A 59 10.47 1.09 2.46
C MET A 59 10.44 2.27 1.50
N ALA A 60 10.38 1.96 0.21
CA ALA A 60 10.09 2.90 -0.86
C ALA A 60 9.12 2.23 -1.83
N TYR A 61 8.00 2.90 -2.09
CA TYR A 61 6.92 2.44 -2.94
C TYR A 61 6.57 3.56 -3.90
N LEU A 62 6.81 3.30 -5.19
CA LEU A 62 6.55 4.23 -6.28
C LEU A 62 5.54 3.61 -7.24
N HIS A 63 4.57 4.41 -7.68
CA HIS A 63 3.56 4.01 -8.64
C HIS A 63 3.67 4.85 -9.92
N PHE A 64 3.78 4.15 -11.04
CA PHE A 64 3.94 4.67 -12.40
C PHE A 64 2.66 4.36 -13.19
N PRO A 65 1.70 5.28 -13.23
CA PRO A 65 0.43 5.05 -13.91
C PRO A 65 0.60 5.14 -15.44
N PHE A 66 -0.19 4.36 -16.20
CA PHE A 66 -0.11 4.32 -17.67
C PHE A 66 -0.97 5.37 -18.39
N ASN A 67 -1.76 6.16 -17.66
CA ASN A 67 -2.74 7.11 -18.19
C ASN A 67 -2.21 8.56 -18.31
N ASN A 68 -0.91 8.75 -18.56
CA ASN A 68 -0.22 10.05 -18.55
C ASN A 68 -0.29 10.84 -17.22
N ASP A 69 -0.78 10.23 -16.15
CA ASP A 69 -0.70 10.83 -14.81
C ASP A 69 0.76 10.88 -14.33
N LYS A 70 1.03 11.76 -13.37
CA LYS A 70 2.37 11.88 -12.78
C LYS A 70 2.70 10.63 -11.97
N VAL A 71 3.98 10.25 -11.98
CA VAL A 71 4.53 9.26 -11.03
C VAL A 71 4.16 9.69 -9.62
N SER A 72 3.60 8.77 -8.85
CA SER A 72 3.17 9.02 -7.48
C SER A 72 4.07 8.27 -6.50
N ILE A 73 4.43 8.95 -5.42
CA ILE A 73 5.10 8.35 -4.28
C ILE A 73 4.00 7.84 -3.37
N GLU A 74 3.91 6.53 -3.19
CA GLU A 74 2.89 5.96 -2.31
C GLU A 74 3.35 6.04 -0.85
N GLU A 75 4.55 5.49 -0.58
CA GLU A 75 5.18 5.48 0.73
C GLU A 75 6.71 5.46 0.60
N VAL A 76 7.41 6.29 1.37
CA VAL A 76 8.85 6.24 1.54
C VAL A 76 9.14 6.53 3.01
N PHE A 77 9.51 5.51 3.78
CA PHE A 77 9.70 5.67 5.22
C PHE A 77 10.82 4.81 5.81
N LEU A 78 11.26 5.24 6.98
CA LEU A 78 12.05 4.51 7.94
C LEU A 78 11.17 4.19 9.14
N GLU A 79 11.24 2.97 9.64
CA GLU A 79 10.54 2.51 10.83
C GLU A 79 11.55 1.83 11.78
N LEU A 80 11.44 2.15 13.07
CA LEU A 80 12.26 1.60 14.14
C LEU A 80 11.33 0.94 15.16
N LYS A 81 11.41 -0.38 15.31
CA LYS A 81 10.56 -1.18 16.21
C LYS A 81 11.36 -1.68 17.41
N ASN A 82 11.50 -0.84 18.43
CA ASN A 82 12.01 -1.24 19.74
C ASN A 82 10.82 -1.36 20.72
N ASN A 83 11.01 -1.01 21.99
CA ASN A 83 9.90 -0.85 22.95
C ASN A 83 8.89 0.24 22.53
N LEU A 84 9.31 1.14 21.66
CA LEU A 84 8.49 2.17 21.01
C LEU A 84 8.70 2.03 19.51
N GLU A 85 7.61 2.01 18.75
CA GLU A 85 7.63 2.05 17.29
C GLU A 85 7.75 3.51 16.84
N LEU A 86 8.78 3.86 16.09
CA LEU A 86 8.95 5.18 15.50
C LEU A 86 8.91 5.05 13.98
N LYS A 87 8.07 5.84 13.31
CA LYS A 87 7.98 5.89 11.85
C LYS A 87 8.23 7.30 11.36
N LEU A 88 9.10 7.46 10.35
CA LEU A 88 9.56 8.73 9.83
C LEU A 88 9.53 8.68 8.31
N GLY A 89 8.93 9.69 7.66
CA GLY A 89 8.91 9.80 6.20
C GLY A 89 7.52 10.01 5.65
N TYR A 90 7.32 9.67 4.37
CA TYR A 90 6.03 9.72 3.71
C TYR A 90 5.33 8.37 3.89
N PHE A 91 4.32 8.29 4.74
CA PHE A 91 3.69 7.01 5.09
C PHE A 91 2.20 7.13 5.36
N ARG A 92 1.52 5.99 5.35
CA ARG A 92 0.13 5.86 5.77
C ARG A 92 0.08 5.61 7.30
N PRO A 93 -0.69 6.40 8.07
CA PRO A 93 -0.82 6.18 9.51
C PRO A 93 -1.62 4.89 9.80
N ASN A 94 -1.26 4.16 10.86
CA ASN A 94 -1.97 2.94 11.23
C ASN A 94 -3.36 3.27 11.82
N ILE A 95 -4.39 3.36 10.96
CA ILE A 95 -5.79 3.64 11.34
C ILE A 95 -6.67 2.43 11.02
N GLY A 96 -7.05 1.66 12.04
CA GLY A 96 -7.87 0.45 11.88
C GLY A 96 -7.17 -0.66 11.08
N PHE A 97 -7.93 -1.70 10.71
CA PHE A 97 -7.40 -2.86 9.99
C PHE A 97 -7.14 -2.57 8.49
N LEU A 98 -7.98 -1.72 7.88
CA LEU A 98 -7.94 -1.44 6.45
C LEU A 98 -6.79 -0.51 6.06
N ASN A 99 -6.40 0.46 6.91
CA ASN A 99 -5.29 1.34 6.55
C ASN A 99 -3.92 0.64 6.64
N LYS A 100 -3.87 -0.55 7.25
CA LYS A 100 -2.68 -1.41 7.27
C LYS A 100 -2.47 -2.20 5.97
N THR A 101 -3.50 -2.34 5.14
CA THR A 101 -3.45 -3.16 3.92
C THR A 101 -3.20 -2.29 2.69
N HIS A 102 -2.13 -2.59 1.95
CA HIS A 102 -1.80 -1.93 0.68
C HIS A 102 -2.91 -2.16 -0.34
N LYS A 103 -3.12 -1.19 -1.23
CA LYS A 103 -4.23 -1.22 -2.20
C LYS A 103 -4.26 -2.49 -3.07
N HIS A 104 -3.08 -3.06 -3.35
CA HIS A 104 -2.89 -4.27 -4.16
C HIS A 104 -3.01 -5.58 -3.36
N THR A 105 -3.17 -5.51 -2.04
CA THR A 105 -3.57 -6.66 -1.20
C THR A 105 -5.08 -6.81 -1.09
N TYR A 106 -5.85 -5.81 -1.54
CA TYR A 106 -7.28 -6.00 -1.70
C TYR A 106 -7.56 -6.91 -2.89
N ASN A 107 -8.54 -7.80 -2.76
CA ASN A 107 -9.07 -8.58 -3.87
C ASN A 107 -9.84 -7.73 -4.92
N PHE A 108 -9.66 -6.40 -4.90
CA PHE A 108 -10.38 -5.43 -5.72
C PHE A 108 -9.39 -4.47 -6.37
N ILE A 109 -9.54 -4.23 -7.68
CA ILE A 109 -8.71 -3.29 -8.47
C ILE A 109 -8.86 -1.84 -7.99
N SER A 110 -9.98 -1.53 -7.32
CA SER A 110 -10.26 -0.21 -6.75
C SER A 110 -10.68 -0.34 -5.29
N SER A 111 -10.19 0.57 -4.44
CA SER A 111 -10.63 0.66 -3.05
C SER A 111 -12.14 0.92 -3.02
N PRO A 112 -12.92 0.19 -2.21
CA PRO A 112 -14.34 0.47 -1.99
C PRO A 112 -14.59 1.96 -1.74
N ASN A 113 -15.65 2.52 -2.34
CA ASN A 113 -15.95 3.95 -2.23
C ASN A 113 -16.06 4.42 -0.77
N SER A 114 -16.59 3.59 0.12
CA SER A 114 -16.65 3.86 1.56
C SER A 114 -15.28 4.11 2.18
N ILE A 115 -14.25 3.35 1.79
CA ILE A 115 -12.87 3.54 2.25
C ILE A 115 -12.31 4.85 1.68
N LYS A 116 -12.52 5.10 0.39
CA LYS A 116 -12.09 6.35 -0.26
C LYS A 116 -12.71 7.59 0.39
N TYR A 117 -13.96 7.53 0.84
CA TYR A 117 -14.60 8.62 1.59
C TYR A 117 -14.03 8.81 3.00
N LEU A 118 -13.61 7.74 3.67
CA LEU A 118 -13.10 7.81 5.04
C LEU A 118 -11.63 8.28 5.10
N ILE A 119 -10.78 7.78 4.20
CA ILE A 119 -9.31 7.95 4.27
C ILE A 119 -8.69 8.45 2.95
N GLY A 120 -9.51 8.88 1.98
CA GLY A 120 -9.03 9.44 0.72
C GLY A 120 -8.54 8.42 -0.31
N ASN A 121 -8.11 8.92 -1.48
CA ASN A 121 -7.69 8.09 -2.63
C ASN A 121 -6.38 7.30 -2.40
N HIS A 122 -5.51 7.81 -1.53
CA HIS A 122 -4.20 7.24 -1.20
C HIS A 122 -4.11 6.78 0.26
N SER A 123 -5.27 6.64 0.93
CA SER A 123 -5.35 6.19 2.33
C SER A 123 -4.57 7.09 3.31
N TRP A 124 -4.60 8.41 3.07
CA TRP A 124 -3.89 9.45 3.82
C TRP A 124 -2.38 9.19 3.98
N SER A 125 -1.67 8.85 2.91
CA SER A 125 -0.21 8.96 2.96
C SER A 125 0.22 10.43 3.04
N SER A 126 1.11 10.74 3.97
CA SER A 126 1.63 12.09 4.18
C SER A 126 3.03 12.03 4.77
N LEU A 127 3.81 13.08 4.55
CA LEU A 127 5.10 13.26 5.22
C LEU A 127 4.85 13.53 6.71
N GLY A 128 5.47 12.76 7.58
CA GLY A 128 5.29 12.95 9.01
C GLY A 128 6.19 12.11 9.89
N ILE A 129 5.79 12.07 11.15
CA ILE A 129 6.41 11.30 12.23
C ILE A 129 5.31 10.59 13.00
N SER A 130 5.51 9.31 13.31
CA SER A 130 4.64 8.51 14.17
C SER A 130 5.42 7.94 15.34
N ALA A 131 4.77 7.89 16.50
CA ALA A 131 5.22 7.13 17.65
C ALA A 131 4.09 6.18 18.08
N GLY A 132 4.40 4.89 18.17
CA GLY A 132 3.48 3.81 18.47
C GLY A 132 3.96 2.93 19.61
N TYR A 133 3.02 2.33 20.32
CA TYR A 133 3.26 1.37 21.40
C TYR A 133 2.28 0.21 21.29
N GLU A 134 2.80 -1.00 21.41
CA GLU A 134 1.99 -2.22 21.51
C GLU A 134 1.76 -2.54 22.99
N LEU A 135 0.49 -2.63 23.38
CA LEU A 135 0.12 -3.06 24.72
C LEU A 135 0.33 -4.58 24.85
N PRO A 136 0.72 -5.07 26.04
CA PRO A 136 0.93 -6.50 26.31
C PRO A 136 -0.40 -7.24 26.45
N LEU A 137 -1.26 -7.17 25.44
CA LEU A 137 -2.56 -7.85 25.37
C LEU A 137 -2.47 -9.05 24.42
N LYS A 138 -3.38 -10.01 24.56
CA LYS A 138 -3.40 -11.25 23.77
C LYS A 138 -3.90 -11.09 22.33
N TRP A 139 -4.44 -9.92 21.98
CA TRP A 139 -4.91 -9.59 20.64
C TRP A 139 -4.02 -8.52 20.02
N GLU A 140 -3.99 -8.49 18.68
CA GLU A 140 -3.29 -7.45 17.94
C GLU A 140 -3.83 -6.07 18.32
N ASN A 141 -2.94 -5.24 18.88
CA ASN A 141 -3.27 -3.91 19.31
C ASN A 141 -2.08 -2.99 19.07
N GLN A 142 -2.37 -1.70 18.88
CA GLN A 142 -1.36 -0.66 18.82
C GLN A 142 -2.03 0.67 19.13
N ILE A 143 -1.38 1.49 19.95
CA ILE A 143 -1.73 2.90 20.13
C ILE A 143 -0.64 3.72 19.45
N SER A 144 -1.02 4.68 18.61
CA SER A 144 -0.06 5.57 17.96
C SER A 144 -0.50 7.03 17.96
N ILE A 145 0.48 7.92 18.00
CA ILE A 145 0.33 9.36 17.81
C ILE A 145 1.08 9.73 16.53
N ASN A 146 0.40 10.44 15.63
CA ASN A 146 0.93 10.79 14.32
C ASN A 146 0.93 12.32 14.16
N VAL A 147 2.06 12.89 13.76
CA VAL A 147 2.18 14.29 13.35
C VAL A 147 2.45 14.30 11.85
N LEU A 148 1.45 14.71 11.07
CA LEU A 148 1.46 14.64 9.61
C LEU A 148 1.42 16.04 8.99
N LYS A 149 2.11 16.21 7.86
CA LYS A 149 2.12 17.45 7.09
C LYS A 149 0.95 17.45 6.09
N ASN A 150 0.00 18.36 6.28
CA ASN A 150 -1.05 18.62 5.28
C ASN A 150 -0.49 19.28 4.02
#